data_AF-A0A4Q7J147-F1
#
_entry.id   AF-A0A4Q7J147-F1
#
_cell.length_a   1.000
_cell.length_b   1.000
_cell.length_c   1.000
_cell.angle_alpha   90.00
_cell.angle_beta   90.00
_cell.angle_gamma   90.00
#
_symmetry.space_group_name_H-M   'P 1'
#
loop_
_entity.id
_entity.type
_entity.pdbx_description
1 polymer ?
#
loop_
_entity_poly.entity_id
_entity_poly.type
_entity_poly.pdbx_seq_one_letter_code
_entity_poly.pdbx_strand_id
1 'polypeptide(L)'
;MLTTKRIAAAAATVLAAAGLSLAAAAPAQATAGQCVKFLRNQGYVIGKGVVGACDGAAGGGAGGQTGCIVKLVSLGVTGDHAKTACKIATL
;
A
#
# COMPACT_ATOMS: atom_id res chain seq x y z
N MET A 1 27.21 -10.93 9.43
CA MET A 1 26.14 -11.93 9.64
C MET A 1 24.99 -11.58 8.71
N LEU A 2 24.82 -12.36 7.65
CA LEU A 2 23.85 -12.13 6.57
C LEU A 2 22.72 -13.16 6.75
N THR A 3 21.49 -12.72 7.00
CA THR A 3 20.32 -13.61 7.11
C THR A 3 19.40 -13.41 5.91
N THR A 4 19.33 -14.48 5.12
CA THR A 4 18.82 -14.60 3.74
C THR A 4 17.30 -14.83 3.65
N LYS A 5 16.74 -14.58 2.43
CA LYS A 5 15.47 -15.05 1.79
C LYS A 5 14.24 -14.12 1.92
N ARG A 6 13.63 -13.66 0.81
CA ARG A 6 13.26 -14.43 -0.38
C ARG A 6 13.71 -13.82 -1.71
N ILE A 7 14.27 -14.71 -2.51
CA ILE A 7 14.59 -14.62 -3.93
C ILE A 7 13.27 -14.74 -4.72
N ALA A 8 13.03 -13.84 -5.65
CA ALA A 8 12.19 -14.10 -6.83
C ALA A 8 13.10 -13.91 -8.04
N ALA A 9 13.50 -15.03 -8.63
CA ALA A 9 14.40 -15.10 -9.77
C ALA A 9 13.62 -14.84 -11.07
N ALA A 10 14.17 -13.98 -11.93
CA ALA A 10 14.11 -14.14 -13.38
C ALA A 10 15.18 -13.23 -14.00
N ALA A 11 16.30 -13.83 -14.41
CA ALA A 11 17.27 -13.19 -15.28
C ALA A 11 16.70 -13.10 -16.70
N ALA A 12 16.69 -11.91 -17.31
CA ALA A 12 16.64 -11.79 -18.77
C ALA A 12 17.15 -10.41 -19.23
N THR A 13 18.34 -10.45 -19.84
CA THR A 13 18.88 -9.57 -20.89
C THR A 13 18.95 -8.05 -20.66
N VAL A 14 20.20 -7.56 -20.56
CA VAL A 14 20.57 -6.15 -20.66
C VAL A 14 20.36 -5.66 -22.09
N LEU A 15 19.49 -4.65 -22.27
CA LEU A 15 19.53 -3.76 -23.44
C LEU A 15 19.70 -2.33 -22.92
N ALA A 16 20.89 -1.77 -23.15
CA ALA A 16 21.21 -0.40 -22.81
C ALA A 16 20.47 0.56 -23.76
N ALA A 17 19.65 1.45 -23.21
CA ALA A 17 19.25 2.70 -23.84
C ALA A 17 19.20 3.77 -22.75
N ALA A 18 20.07 4.78 -22.88
CA ALA A 18 20.15 5.92 -21.99
C ALA A 18 18.89 6.79 -22.12
N GLY A 19 18.30 7.20 -20.99
CA GLY A 19 17.22 8.18 -20.99
C GLY A 19 16.36 8.16 -19.72
N LEU A 20 16.69 9.06 -18.80
CA LEU A 20 15.94 9.42 -17.58
C LEU A 20 15.74 8.28 -16.56
N SER A 21 16.61 8.27 -15.55
CA SER A 21 16.35 7.70 -14.23
C SER A 21 15.21 8.46 -13.54
N LEU A 22 13.97 8.34 -14.03
CA LEU A 22 12.81 8.70 -13.23
C LEU A 22 12.51 7.52 -12.32
N ALA A 23 13.15 7.57 -11.16
CA ALA A 23 12.78 6.93 -9.91
C ALA A 23 11.66 5.88 -10.04
N ALA A 24 12.05 4.61 -10.09
CA ALA A 24 11.16 3.49 -9.81
C ALA A 24 10.75 3.54 -8.32
N ALA A 25 9.92 4.51 -7.98
CA ALA A 25 9.28 4.67 -6.67
C ALA A 25 7.78 4.64 -6.88
N ALA A 26 7.23 3.48 -7.24
CA ALA A 26 5.79 3.28 -7.15
C ALA A 26 5.40 1.90 -6.58
N PRO A 27 5.86 1.51 -5.38
CA PRO A 27 5.06 0.60 -4.56
C PRO A 27 3.87 1.32 -3.91
N ALA A 28 3.98 2.62 -3.58
CA ALA A 28 2.99 3.32 -2.76
C ALA A 28 1.59 3.43 -3.39
N GLN A 29 1.51 3.68 -4.70
CA GLN A 29 0.23 3.85 -5.39
C GLN A 29 -0.51 2.53 -5.63
N ALA A 30 0.21 1.41 -5.78
CA ALA A 30 -0.40 0.11 -6.09
C ALA A 30 -1.14 -0.48 -4.88
N THR A 31 -0.53 -0.39 -3.70
CA THR A 31 -1.09 -0.86 -2.43
C THR A 31 -2.19 0.03 -1.89
N ALA A 32 -2.05 1.35 -2.00
CA ALA A 32 -3.13 2.27 -1.65
C ALA A 32 -4.38 2.01 -2.51
N GLY A 33 -4.20 1.69 -3.80
CA GLY A 33 -5.27 1.29 -4.69
C GLY A 33 -5.99 0.00 -4.27
N GLN A 34 -5.26 -0.99 -3.74
CA GLN A 34 -5.85 -2.24 -3.23
C GLN A 34 -6.70 -2.00 -1.96
N CYS A 35 -6.22 -1.16 -1.04
CA CYS A 35 -6.96 -0.77 0.16
C CYS A 35 -8.28 -0.05 -0.19
N VAL A 36 -8.21 0.92 -1.10
CA VAL A 36 -9.39 1.65 -1.57
C VAL A 36 -10.37 0.72 -2.28
N LYS A 37 -9.90 -0.22 -3.11
CA LYS A 37 -10.74 -1.21 -3.80
C LYS A 37 -11.45 -2.12 -2.81
N PHE A 38 -10.75 -2.63 -1.79
CA PHE A 38 -11.35 -3.46 -0.75
C PHE A 38 -12.50 -2.72 -0.06
N LEU A 39 -12.27 -1.48 0.39
CA LEU A 39 -13.30 -0.70 1.07
C LEU A 39 -14.50 -0.40 0.17
N ARG A 40 -14.25 -0.11 -1.11
CA ARG A 40 -15.34 0.08 -2.08
C ARG A 40 -16.17 -1.20 -2.23
N ASN A 41 -15.52 -2.36 -2.28
CA ASN A 41 -16.20 -3.64 -2.41
C ASN A 41 -17.01 -4.01 -1.16
N GLN A 42 -16.59 -3.54 0.02
CA GLN A 42 -17.36 -3.64 1.27
C GLN A 42 -18.52 -2.64 1.35
N GLY A 43 -18.72 -1.78 0.33
CA GLY A 43 -19.82 -0.82 0.28
C GLY A 43 -19.51 0.56 0.86
N TYR A 44 -18.24 0.86 1.18
CA TYR A 44 -17.87 2.19 1.69
C TYR A 44 -17.75 3.23 0.58
N VAL A 45 -18.15 4.46 0.92
CA VAL A 45 -17.93 5.63 0.08
C VAL A 45 -16.46 6.03 0.15
N ILE A 46 -15.79 5.99 -1.00
CA ILE A 46 -14.37 6.36 -1.09
C ILE A 46 -14.25 7.87 -1.29
N GLY A 47 -13.96 8.59 -0.20
CA GLY A 47 -13.57 10.00 -0.23
C GLY A 47 -12.07 10.21 -0.16
N LYS A 48 -11.62 11.47 -0.28
CA LYS A 48 -10.21 11.87 -0.16
C LYS A 48 -9.57 11.40 1.15
N GLY A 49 -10.34 11.37 2.25
CA GLY A 49 -9.86 10.87 3.55
C GLY A 49 -9.51 9.38 3.55
N VAL A 50 -10.31 8.55 2.87
CA VAL A 50 -10.05 7.10 2.74
C VAL A 50 -8.81 6.87 1.88
N VAL A 51 -8.68 7.61 0.78
CA VAL A 51 -7.49 7.55 -0.09
C VAL A 51 -6.23 7.94 0.69
N GLY A 52 -6.26 9.05 1.43
CA GLY A 52 -5.12 9.49 2.24
C GLY A 52 -4.76 8.52 3.37
N ALA A 53 -5.75 7.86 3.99
CA ALA A 53 -5.49 6.83 5.00
C ALA A 53 -4.80 5.60 4.39
N CYS A 54 -5.27 5.14 3.23
CA CYS A 54 -4.66 4.03 2.49
C CYS A 54 -3.24 4.38 1.98
N ASP A 55 -3.00 5.62 1.55
CA ASP A 55 -1.69 6.12 1.11
C ASP A 55 -0.70 6.16 2.29
N GLY A 56 -1.15 6.63 3.45
CA GLY A 56 -0.36 6.64 4.68
C GLY A 56 0.04 5.25 5.19
N ALA A 57 -0.75 4.20 4.90
CA ALA A 57 -0.36 2.81 5.19
C ALA A 57 0.78 2.33 4.28
N ALA A 58 0.76 2.70 3.00
CA ALA A 58 1.74 2.28 2.00
C ALA A 58 3.15 2.84 2.25
N GLY A 59 3.29 3.84 3.13
CA GLY A 59 4.57 4.38 3.61
C GLY A 59 5.42 3.44 4.48
N GLY A 60 4.96 2.22 4.78
CA GLY A 60 5.84 1.10 5.17
C GLY A 60 6.31 1.03 6.61
N GLY A 61 5.59 1.60 7.58
CA GLY A 61 5.93 1.51 9.01
C GLY A 61 4.76 1.06 9.89
N ALA A 62 5.06 0.49 11.07
CA ALA A 62 4.05 0.16 12.09
C ALA A 62 3.19 1.39 12.51
N GLY A 63 3.77 2.59 12.41
CA GLY A 63 3.07 3.87 12.56
C GLY A 63 2.08 4.15 11.42
N GLY A 64 2.39 3.75 10.19
CA GLY A 64 1.51 3.89 9.02
C GLY A 64 0.30 2.97 9.08
N GLN A 65 0.49 1.72 9.53
CA GLN A 65 -0.63 0.79 9.72
C GLN A 65 -1.58 1.24 10.84
N THR A 66 -1.04 1.58 12.01
CA THR A 66 -1.86 2.08 13.13
C THR A 66 -2.57 3.37 12.77
N GLY A 67 -1.87 4.32 12.12
CA GLY A 67 -2.44 5.57 11.65
C GLY A 67 -3.55 5.37 10.62
N CYS A 68 -3.37 4.44 9.69
CA CYS A 68 -4.40 4.06 8.72
C CYS A 68 -5.65 3.50 9.41
N ILE A 69 -5.50 2.59 10.38
CA ILE A 69 -6.64 2.01 11.09
C ILE A 69 -7.41 3.09 11.83
N VAL A 70 -6.73 3.94 12.60
CA VAL A 70 -7.37 5.03 13.36
C VAL A 70 -8.09 5.99 12.43
N LYS A 71 -7.46 6.36 11.30
CA LYS A 71 -8.10 7.25 10.31
C LYS A 71 -9.31 6.62 9.66
N LEU A 72 -9.25 5.37 9.21
CA LEU A 72 -10.39 4.69 8.61
C LEU A 72 -11.54 4.53 9.60
N VAL A 73 -11.25 4.18 10.86
CA VAL A 73 -12.27 4.09 11.92
C VAL A 73 -12.93 5.45 12.19
N SER A 74 -12.14 6.53 12.22
CA SER A 74 -12.70 7.90 12.36
C SER A 74 -13.58 8.33 11.18
N LEU A 75 -13.43 7.68 10.02
CA LEU A 75 -14.24 7.88 8.82
C LEU A 75 -15.46 6.96 8.76
N GLY A 76 -15.72 6.16 9.81
CA GLY A 76 -16.85 5.26 9.90
C GLY A 76 -16.63 3.86 9.31
N VAL A 77 -15.38 3.52 8.94
CA VAL A 77 -15.03 2.14 8.57
C VAL A 77 -14.98 1.28 9.83
N THR A 78 -15.53 0.08 9.79
CA THR A 78 -15.46 -0.82 10.95
C THR A 78 -14.01 -1.23 11.23
N GLY A 79 -13.69 -1.47 12.50
CA GLY A 79 -12.31 -1.80 12.91
C GLY A 79 -11.73 -2.99 12.14
N ASP A 80 -12.53 -4.02 11.84
CA ASP A 80 -12.05 -5.21 11.13
C ASP A 80 -11.84 -4.96 9.63
N HIS A 81 -12.71 -4.16 9.01
CA HIS A 81 -12.50 -3.73 7.62
C HIS A 81 -11.29 -2.80 7.51
N ALA A 82 -11.09 -1.89 8.47
CA ALA A 82 -9.94 -1.01 8.53
C ALA A 82 -8.63 -1.80 8.68
N LYS A 83 -8.55 -2.74 9.62
CA LYS A 83 -7.38 -3.63 9.79
C LYS A 83 -7.05 -4.38 8.49
N THR A 84 -8.06 -4.95 7.85
CA THR A 84 -7.90 -5.72 6.61
C THR A 84 -7.41 -4.82 5.48
N ALA A 85 -8.05 -3.67 5.28
CA ALA A 85 -7.68 -2.70 4.26
C ALA A 85 -6.24 -2.17 4.45
N CYS A 86 -5.89 -1.77 5.67
CA CYS A 86 -4.54 -1.27 5.99
C CYS A 86 -3.48 -2.35 5.87
N LYS A 87 -3.78 -3.61 6.23
CA LYS A 87 -2.88 -4.74 6.02
C LYS A 87 -2.61 -4.97 4.54
N ILE A 88 -3.64 -4.88 3.70
CA ILE A 88 -3.51 -4.99 2.24
C ILE A 88 -2.65 -3.83 1.67
N ALA A 89 -2.74 -2.63 2.22
CA ALA A 89 -1.92 -1.49 1.81
C ALA A 89 -0.42 -1.60 2.19
N THR A 90 -0.04 -2.56 3.02
CA THR A 90 1.38 -2.76 3.45
C THR A 90 2.07 -3.94 2.77
N LEU A 91 1.36 -4.67 1.89
CA LEU A 91 1.85 -5.87 1.19
C LEU A 91 2.48 -5.55 -0.16
#